data_AF-A0A3A5V4M3-F1
#
_entry.id   AF-A0A3A5V4M3-F1
#
_cell.length_a   1.000
_cell.length_b   1.000
_cell.length_c   1.000
_cell.angle_alpha   90.00
_cell.angle_beta   90.00
_cell.angle_gamma   90.00
#
_symmetry.space_group_name_H-M   'P 1'
#
loop_
_entity.id
_entity.type
_entity.pdbx_description
1 polymer ?
#
loop_
_entity_poly.entity_id
_entity_poly.type
_entity_poly.pdbx_seq_one_letter_code
_entity_poly.pdbx_strand_id
1 'polypeptide(L)'
;MSEMGTTITKEQNSEAAKTAADNLNSRFKDAGISAEVVEHKSGKRYEFVRIMCSPEQWRAVAKHMKFELGVNHCAMVSGTHYPSGGDKGWEVAYHLHRWPIMNVEAHTMVVH
;
A
#
# COMPACT_ATOMS: atom_id res chain seq x y z
N MET A 1 -11.04 -13.58 -26.70
CA MET A 1 -10.11 -12.43 -26.65
C MET A 1 -10.12 -11.92 -25.23
N SER A 2 -9.11 -12.26 -24.43
CA SER A 2 -8.98 -11.73 -23.08
C SER A 2 -8.69 -10.24 -23.19
N GLU A 3 -9.61 -9.40 -22.73
CA GLU A 3 -9.36 -7.97 -22.57
C GLU A 3 -8.15 -7.80 -21.65
N MET A 4 -6.98 -7.48 -22.22
CA MET A 4 -5.89 -6.87 -21.46
C MET A 4 -6.28 -5.42 -21.18
N GLY A 5 -7.31 -5.23 -20.35
CA GLY A 5 -7.75 -3.93 -19.86
C GLY A 5 -6.95 -3.55 -18.63
N THR A 6 -6.55 -2.29 -18.51
CA THR A 6 -5.92 -1.70 -17.31
C THR A 6 -6.88 -1.59 -16.11
N THR A 7 -7.96 -2.37 -16.10
CA THR A 7 -9.04 -2.31 -15.12
C THR A 7 -9.11 -3.61 -14.35
N ILE A 8 -9.14 -3.53 -13.02
CA ILE A 8 -9.31 -4.68 -12.14
C ILE A 8 -10.78 -4.79 -11.69
N THR A 9 -11.28 -6.01 -11.50
CA THR A 9 -12.59 -6.20 -10.86
C THR A 9 -12.49 -5.93 -9.36
N LYS A 10 -13.64 -5.80 -8.68
CA LYS A 10 -13.66 -5.65 -7.23
C LYS A 10 -13.16 -6.91 -6.53
N GLU A 11 -13.54 -8.07 -7.04
CA GLU A 11 -13.15 -9.37 -6.51
C GLU A 11 -11.63 -9.55 -6.58
N GLN A 12 -11.02 -9.21 -7.73
CA GLN A 12 -9.56 -9.23 -7.89
C GLN A 12 -8.88 -8.28 -6.91
N ASN A 13 -9.44 -7.08 -6.70
CA ASN A 13 -8.90 -6.13 -5.73
C ASN A 13 -9.00 -6.66 -4.29
N SER A 14 -10.16 -7.19 -3.90
CA SER A 14 -10.39 -7.75 -2.57
C SER A 14 -9.51 -8.95 -2.26
N GLU A 15 -9.38 -9.88 -3.20
CA GLU A 15 -8.49 -11.04 -3.07
C GLU A 15 -7.03 -10.59 -2.92
N ALA A 16 -6.60 -9.61 -3.72
CA ALA A 16 -5.25 -9.08 -3.66
C ALA A 16 -4.98 -8.31 -2.36
N ALA A 17 -5.95 -7.57 -1.83
CA ALA A 17 -5.84 -6.85 -0.55
C ALA A 17 -5.78 -7.82 0.63
N LYS A 18 -6.67 -8.81 0.66
CA LYS A 18 -6.68 -9.87 1.69
C LYS A 18 -5.38 -10.65 1.71
N THR A 19 -4.91 -11.12 0.55
CA THR A 19 -3.65 -11.86 0.43
C THR A 19 -2.46 -11.05 0.96
N ALA A 20 -2.42 -9.75 0.67
CA ALA A 20 -1.36 -8.87 1.17
C ALA A 20 -1.44 -8.67 2.69
N ALA A 21 -2.64 -8.45 3.25
CA ALA A 21 -2.84 -8.30 4.68
C ALA A 21 -2.47 -9.59 5.44
N ASP A 22 -2.92 -10.76 4.95
CA ASP A 22 -2.60 -12.07 5.53
C ASP A 22 -1.09 -12.34 5.52
N ASN A 23 -0.40 -12.01 4.41
CA ASN A 23 1.04 -12.14 4.30
C ASN A 23 1.79 -11.25 5.31
N LEU A 24 1.40 -9.98 5.44
CA LEU A 24 2.00 -9.03 6.40
C LEU A 24 1.78 -9.49 7.84
N ASN A 25 0.55 -9.85 8.19
CA ASN A 25 0.21 -10.32 9.53
C ASN A 25 0.93 -11.64 9.86
N SER A 26 1.09 -12.54 8.90
CA SER A 26 1.89 -13.76 9.08
C SER A 26 3.37 -13.43 9.33
N ARG A 27 3.95 -12.53 8.52
CA ARG A 27 5.37 -12.16 8.61
C ARG A 27 5.73 -11.45 9.92
N PHE A 28 4.82 -10.62 10.44
CA PHE A 28 5.08 -9.68 11.52
C PHE A 28 4.20 -9.90 12.77
N LYS A 29 3.55 -11.07 12.87
CA LYS A 29 2.62 -11.43 13.96
C LYS A 29 3.15 -11.07 15.36
N ASP A 30 4.42 -11.39 15.60
CA ASP A 30 5.05 -11.23 16.91
C ASP A 30 5.72 -9.87 17.11
N ALA A 31 5.66 -8.98 16.10
CA ALA A 31 6.29 -7.67 16.12
C ALA A 31 5.32 -6.53 16.47
N GLY A 32 4.05 -6.81 16.79
CA GLY A 32 3.07 -5.77 17.09
C GLY A 32 2.69 -4.88 15.90
N ILE A 33 2.99 -5.33 14.67
CA ILE A 33 2.55 -4.70 13.42
C ILE A 33 1.15 -5.24 13.10
N SER A 34 0.23 -4.37 12.69
CA SER A 34 -1.09 -4.78 12.20
C SER A 34 -1.29 -4.36 10.75
N ALA A 35 -1.84 -5.26 9.95
CA ALA A 35 -2.32 -4.98 8.60
C ALA A 35 -3.80 -5.34 8.50
N GLU A 36 -4.63 -4.41 8.06
CA GLU A 36 -6.08 -4.59 7.93
C GLU A 36 -6.56 -4.18 6.53
N VAL A 37 -7.54 -4.91 6.02
CA VAL A 37 -8.23 -4.56 4.77
C VAL A 37 -9.31 -3.54 5.09
N VAL A 38 -9.31 -2.42 4.39
CA VAL A 38 -10.23 -1.30 4.59
C VAL A 38 -10.92 -0.99 3.27
N GLU A 39 -12.25 -0.86 3.29
CA GLU A 39 -13.03 -0.44 2.12
C GLU A 39 -12.97 1.08 1.94
N HIS A 40 -12.63 1.56 0.73
CA HIS A 40 -12.83 2.97 0.40
C HIS A 40 -14.33 3.28 0.30
N LYS A 41 -14.78 4.32 1.02
CA LYS A 41 -16.18 4.77 0.99
C LYS A 41 -16.56 5.54 -0.29
N SER A 42 -15.59 5.96 -1.09
CA SER A 42 -15.76 6.81 -2.28
C SER A 42 -15.06 6.23 -3.52
N GLY A 43 -15.37 6.80 -4.70
CA GLY A 43 -14.80 6.36 -5.97
C GLY A 43 -15.24 4.94 -6.34
N LYS A 44 -14.31 4.14 -6.90
CA LYS A 44 -14.57 2.75 -7.31
C LYS A 44 -14.82 1.79 -6.12
N ARG A 45 -14.67 2.26 -4.88
CA ARG A 45 -14.82 1.47 -3.65
C ARG A 45 -13.98 0.19 -3.66
N TYR A 46 -12.73 0.35 -4.08
CA TYR A 46 -11.73 -0.69 -3.91
C TYR A 46 -11.28 -0.73 -2.45
N GLU A 47 -10.87 -1.91 -2.01
CA GLU A 47 -10.22 -2.13 -0.74
C GLU A 47 -8.73 -1.79 -0.84
N PHE A 48 -8.18 -1.33 0.27
CA PHE A 48 -6.75 -1.10 0.46
C PHE A 48 -6.28 -1.72 1.78
N VAL A 49 -4.98 -1.93 1.90
CA VAL A 49 -4.38 -2.44 3.14
C VAL A 49 -3.85 -1.26 3.95
N ARG A 50 -4.37 -1.08 5.17
CA ARG A 50 -3.83 -0.13 6.15
C ARG A 50 -2.87 -0.87 7.07
N ILE A 51 -1.65 -0.35 7.21
CA ILE A 51 -0.60 -0.96 8.03
C ILE A 51 -0.21 0.02 9.12
N MET A 52 -0.20 -0.46 10.36
CA MET A 52 0.28 0.28 11.52
C MET A 52 1.54 -0.39 12.07
N CYS A 53 2.61 0.40 12.22
CA CYS A 53 3.89 -0.04 12.78
C CYS A 53 4.57 1.11 13.51
N SER A 54 5.52 0.79 14.40
CA SER A 54 6.35 1.83 15.01
C SER A 54 7.34 2.43 14.00
N PRO A 55 7.86 3.65 14.23
CA PRO A 55 8.84 4.28 13.35
C PRO A 55 10.11 3.41 13.13
N GLU A 56 10.55 2.69 14.16
CA GLU A 56 11.73 1.83 14.12
C GLU A 56 11.54 0.63 13.18
N GLN A 57 10.30 0.16 13.05
CA GLN A 57 9.93 -1.00 12.24
C GLN A 57 9.69 -0.67 10.77
N TRP A 58 9.42 0.60 10.46
CA TRP A 58 9.01 1.07 9.12
C TRP A 58 9.90 0.52 8.00
N ARG A 59 11.23 0.59 8.17
CA ARG A 59 12.18 0.13 7.15
C ARG A 59 12.03 -1.35 6.82
N ALA A 60 11.73 -2.20 7.82
CA ALA A 60 11.53 -3.62 7.60
C ALA A 60 10.22 -3.88 6.83
N VAL A 61 9.14 -3.18 7.21
CA VAL A 61 7.83 -3.26 6.54
C VAL A 61 7.94 -2.80 5.08
N ALA A 62 8.60 -1.67 4.83
CA ALA A 62 8.81 -1.13 3.48
C ALA A 62 9.60 -2.09 2.58
N LYS A 63 10.67 -2.70 3.10
CA LYS A 63 11.45 -3.71 2.36
C LYS A 63 10.60 -4.94 2.03
N HIS A 64 9.86 -5.46 3.00
CA HIS A 64 8.98 -6.61 2.80
C HIS A 64 7.93 -6.32 1.71
N MET A 65 7.29 -5.15 1.77
CA MET A 65 6.34 -4.73 0.74
C MET A 65 6.98 -4.64 -0.66
N LYS A 66 8.20 -4.11 -0.76
CA LYS A 66 8.93 -3.98 -2.03
C LYS A 66 9.32 -5.32 -2.64
N PHE A 67 9.92 -6.20 -1.84
CA PHE A 67 10.55 -7.42 -2.35
C PHE A 67 9.60 -8.63 -2.38
N GLU A 68 8.64 -8.72 -1.45
CA GLU A 68 7.75 -9.88 -1.33
C GLU A 68 6.34 -9.62 -1.86
N LEU A 69 5.86 -8.37 -1.79
CA LEU A 69 4.48 -8.03 -2.18
C LEU A 69 4.39 -7.26 -3.51
N GLY A 70 5.53 -6.90 -4.11
CA GLY A 70 5.57 -6.20 -5.40
C GLY A 70 5.14 -4.73 -5.34
N VAL A 71 5.18 -4.10 -4.17
CA VAL A 71 4.96 -2.64 -4.05
C VAL A 71 6.10 -1.92 -4.76
N ASN A 72 5.77 -1.10 -5.76
CA ASN A 72 6.77 -0.52 -6.64
C ASN A 72 6.65 0.99 -6.81
N HIS A 73 5.61 1.60 -6.24
CA HIS A 73 5.41 3.04 -6.32
C HIS A 73 5.01 3.63 -4.96
N CYS A 74 5.65 4.76 -4.60
CA CYS A 74 5.25 5.60 -3.50
C CYS A 74 4.67 6.88 -4.08
N ALA A 75 3.35 7.03 -3.99
CA ALA A 75 2.66 8.18 -4.54
C ALA A 75 2.83 9.42 -3.65
N MET A 76 2.87 9.23 -2.33
CA MET A 76 2.92 10.34 -1.39
C MET A 76 3.45 9.88 -0.03
N VAL A 77 4.12 10.80 0.67
CA VAL A 77 4.38 10.72 2.11
C VAL A 77 3.75 11.93 2.75
N SER A 78 2.86 11.70 3.72
CA SER A 78 2.10 12.76 4.39
C SER A 78 2.32 12.69 5.90
N GLY A 79 2.48 13.85 6.53
CA GLY A 79 2.56 13.98 8.00
C GLY A 79 1.36 14.72 8.56
N THR A 80 0.85 14.29 9.70
CA THR A 80 -0.12 15.04 10.50
C THR A 80 0.51 15.37 11.86
N HIS A 81 0.58 16.66 12.17
CA HIS A 81 1.06 17.16 13.45
C HIS A 81 -0.11 17.33 14.42
N TYR A 82 0.04 16.83 15.64
CA TYR A 82 -0.98 16.95 16.69
C TYR A 82 -0.45 17.83 17.83
N PRO A 83 -0.52 19.17 17.71
CA PRO A 83 0.11 20.10 18.67
C PRO A 83 -0.45 19.99 20.10
N SER A 84 -1.69 19.51 20.24
CA SER A 84 -2.35 19.32 21.55
C SER A 84 -2.41 17.85 21.97
N GLY A 85 -1.77 16.93 21.24
CA GLY A 85 -1.96 15.48 21.35
C GLY A 85 -1.21 14.79 22.50
N GLY A 86 -0.67 15.53 23.46
CA GLY A 86 0.22 14.98 24.49
C GLY A 86 1.49 14.40 23.85
N ASP A 87 1.77 13.11 24.05
CA ASP A 87 2.94 12.40 23.49
C ASP A 87 2.83 12.14 21.98
N LYS A 88 1.64 12.30 21.38
CA LYS A 88 1.48 12.19 19.93
C LYS A 88 2.00 13.47 19.26
N GLY A 89 3.28 13.48 18.90
CA GLY A 89 3.89 14.57 18.12
C GLY A 89 3.43 14.53 16.66
N TRP A 90 3.92 13.53 15.91
CA TRP A 90 3.66 13.39 14.48
C TRP A 90 3.18 11.98 14.15
N GLU A 91 2.19 11.90 13.26
CA GLU A 91 1.87 10.67 12.55
C GLU A 91 2.30 10.83 11.08
N VAL A 92 2.97 9.80 10.54
CA VAL A 92 3.45 9.79 9.15
C VAL A 92 2.79 8.63 8.42
N ALA A 93 2.16 8.92 7.29
CA ALA A 93 1.54 7.94 6.41
C ALA A 93 2.24 7.90 5.05
N TYR A 94 2.51 6.68 4.59
CA TYR A 94 3.09 6.41 3.27
C TYR A 94 2.00 5.81 2.37
N HIS A 95 1.74 6.47 1.26
CA HIS A 95 0.76 6.01 0.27
C HIS A 95 1.49 5.24 -0.81
N LEU A 96 1.31 3.91 -0.79
CA LEU A 96 2.05 2.96 -1.61
C LEU A 96 1.12 2.20 -2.54
N HIS A 97 1.62 1.88 -3.74
CA HIS A 97 0.87 1.15 -4.75
C HIS A 97 1.65 -0.02 -5.33
N ARG A 98 0.88 -1.01 -5.79
CA ARG A 98 1.34 -2.09 -6.67
C ARG A 98 0.84 -1.79 -8.07
N TRP A 99 1.70 -1.22 -8.91
CA TRP A 99 1.38 -0.94 -10.30
C TRP A 99 1.85 -2.09 -11.20
N PRO A 100 1.08 -2.46 -12.24
CA PRO A 100 1.54 -3.43 -13.23
C PRO A 100 2.65 -2.88 -14.13
N ILE A 101 2.85 -1.56 -14.12
CA ILE A 101 3.85 -0.85 -14.91
C ILE A 101 5.19 -0.86 -14.15
N MET A 102 6.22 -1.41 -14.76
CA MET A 102 7.57 -1.50 -14.19
C MET A 102 8.63 -1.20 -15.24
N ASN A 103 9.73 -0.57 -14.81
CA ASN A 103 10.93 -0.35 -15.63
C ASN A 103 10.66 0.26 -17.02
N VAL A 104 9.76 1.24 -17.08
CA VAL A 104 9.45 1.94 -18.33
C VAL A 104 10.68 2.72 -18.78
N GLU A 105 11.07 2.55 -20.04
CA GLU A 105 12.16 3.31 -20.64
C GLU A 105 11.75 4.79 -20.74
N ALA A 106 12.63 5.67 -20.28
CA ALA A 106 12.37 7.10 -20.30
C ALA A 106 12.12 7.59 -21.74
N HIS A 107 11.22 8.56 -21.90
CA HIS A 107 10.91 9.21 -23.19
C HIS A 107 10.30 8.29 -24.28
N THR A 108 9.76 7.13 -23.92
CA THR A 108 9.04 6.24 -24.86
C THR A 108 7.53 6.49 -24.94
N MET A 109 7.04 7.53 -24.25
CA MET A 109 5.64 7.95 -24.32
C MET A 109 5.30 8.44 -25.73
N VAL A 110 4.49 7.67 -26.46
CA VAL A 110 3.85 8.13 -27.70
C VAL A 110 2.71 9.06 -27.30
N VAL A 111 2.88 10.35 -27.53
CA VAL A 111 1.81 11.34 -27.36
C VAL A 111 0.99 11.33 -28.65
N HIS A 112 -0.26 10.88 -28.58
CA HIS A 112 -1.22 10.94 -29.69
C HIS A 112 -1.99 12.26 -29.66
#